data_AF-A0A2V6TVX8-F1
#
_entry.id   AF-A0A2V6TVX8-F1
#
_cell.length_a   1.000
_cell.length_b   1.000
_cell.length_c   1.000
_cell.angle_alpha   90.00
_cell.angle_beta   90.00
_cell.angle_gamma   90.00
#
_symmetry.space_group_name_H-M   'P 1'
#
loop_
_entity.id
_entity.type
_entity.pdbx_description
1 polymer ?
#
loop_
_entity_poly.entity_id
_entity_poly.type
_entity_poly.pdbx_seq_one_letter_code
_entity_poly.pdbx_strand_id
1 'polypeptide(L)'
;MTPLGERIKALRLERDLQQRQLAEKADLTPSMVSQIESGRLSPSLHTLGRIAAALGVPIATLFDGQPAGRIHVSRKKDYPVVSFDGTSERWSVLGAGLFEGKIRAVVATLDARSKARRRRAARLGKPRNEEGPGSLGHPGIGHG
;
A
#
# COMPACT_ATOMS: atom_id res chain seq x y z
N MET A 1 4.23 13.12 -13.18
CA MET A 1 4.09 11.67 -13.44
C MET A 1 4.91 11.41 -14.68
N THR A 2 6.05 10.73 -14.57
CA THR A 2 6.87 10.41 -15.75
C THR A 2 6.05 9.49 -16.66
N PRO A 3 5.84 9.83 -17.94
CA PRO A 3 5.10 8.97 -18.87
C PRO A 3 5.68 7.55 -18.90
N LEU A 4 4.81 6.54 -18.87
CA LEU A 4 5.20 5.12 -18.84
C LEU A 4 6.24 4.74 -19.92
N GLY A 5 6.08 5.29 -21.13
CA GLY A 5 7.02 5.08 -22.24
C GLY A 5 8.43 5.59 -21.96
N GLU A 6 8.57 6.74 -21.30
CA GLU A 6 9.87 7.28 -20.89
C GLU A 6 10.54 6.41 -19.84
N ARG A 7 9.76 5.85 -18.89
CA ARG A 7 10.29 4.93 -17.88
C ARG A 7 10.78 3.63 -18.50
N ILE A 8 10.03 3.07 -19.44
CA ILE A 8 10.44 1.88 -20.21
C ILE A 8 11.74 2.17 -20.99
N LYS A 9 11.81 3.32 -21.67
CA LYS A 9 13.00 3.75 -22.40
C LYS A 9 14.22 3.89 -21.49
N ALA A 10 14.06 4.50 -20.31
CA ALA A 10 15.14 4.64 -19.34
C ALA A 10 15.67 3.27 -18.88
N LEU A 11 14.78 2.37 -18.45
CA LEU A 11 15.15 1.01 -18.01
C LEU A 11 15.82 0.19 -19.13
N ARG A 12 15.42 0.40 -20.39
CA ARG A 12 16.05 -0.22 -21.56
C ARG A 12 17.49 0.28 -21.75
N LEU A 13 17.68 1.60 -21.67
CA LEU A 13 19.00 2.22 -21.83
C LEU A 13 19.96 1.88 -20.67
N GLU A 14 19.46 1.77 -19.44
CA GLU A 14 20.23 1.27 -18.28
C GLU A 14 20.78 -0.15 -18.47
N ARG A 15 20.24 -0.90 -19.45
CA ARG A 15 20.64 -2.28 -19.78
C ARG A 15 21.38 -2.38 -21.10
N ASP A 16 21.73 -1.24 -21.70
CA ASP A 16 22.39 -1.16 -23.01
C ASP A 16 21.64 -1.91 -24.14
N LEU A 17 20.31 -2.01 -24.02
CA LEU A 17 19.48 -2.68 -25.02
C LEU A 17 19.04 -1.70 -26.11
N GLN A 18 19.15 -2.09 -27.37
CA GLN A 18 18.46 -1.45 -28.49
C GLN A 18 16.97 -1.80 -28.48
N GLN A 19 16.14 -0.98 -29.13
CA GLN A 19 14.69 -1.24 -29.24
C GLN A 19 14.41 -2.61 -29.88
N ARG A 20 15.19 -3.03 -30.88
CA ARG A 20 15.07 -4.36 -31.51
C ARG A 20 15.35 -5.49 -30.53
N GLN A 21 16.38 -5.34 -29.70
CA GLN A 21 16.74 -6.36 -28.70
C GLN A 21 15.69 -6.47 -27.59
N LEU A 22 15.11 -5.35 -27.14
CA LEU A 22 13.98 -5.39 -26.21
C LEU A 22 12.76 -6.04 -26.87
N ALA A 23 12.48 -5.72 -28.14
CA ALA A 23 11.38 -6.29 -28.88
C ALA A 23 11.51 -7.81 -29.01
N GLU A 24 12.68 -8.32 -29.40
CA GLU A 24 12.97 -9.76 -29.46
C GLU A 24 12.77 -10.43 -28.10
N LYS A 25 13.36 -9.89 -27.03
CA LYS A 25 13.24 -10.44 -25.67
C LYS A 25 11.80 -10.43 -25.15
N ALA A 26 11.02 -9.42 -25.52
CA ALA A 26 9.63 -9.29 -25.13
C ALA A 26 8.68 -10.01 -26.10
N ASP A 27 9.18 -10.61 -27.19
CA ASP A 27 8.43 -11.13 -28.35
C ASP A 27 7.37 -10.13 -28.87
N LEU A 28 7.85 -8.92 -29.13
CA LEU A 28 7.12 -7.80 -29.72
C LEU A 28 7.80 -7.38 -31.02
N THR A 29 7.12 -6.56 -31.83
CA THR A 29 7.79 -5.93 -32.98
C THR A 29 8.58 -4.69 -32.54
N PRO A 30 9.71 -4.36 -33.21
CA PRO A 30 10.46 -3.14 -32.93
C PRO A 30 9.62 -1.85 -33.06
N SER A 31 8.65 -1.86 -33.98
CA SER A 31 7.70 -0.74 -34.17
C SER A 31 6.82 -0.56 -32.94
N MET A 32 6.27 -1.64 -32.37
CA MET A 32 5.47 -1.57 -31.14
C MET A 32 6.29 -1.01 -29.97
N VAL A 33 7.52 -1.48 -29.78
CA VAL A 33 8.40 -0.95 -28.71
C VAL A 33 8.65 0.54 -28.90
N SER A 34 8.95 0.98 -30.12
CA SER A 34 9.14 2.41 -30.43
C SER A 34 7.88 3.24 -30.18
N GLN A 35 6.71 2.74 -30.58
CA GLN A 35 5.44 3.42 -30.34
C GLN A 35 5.10 3.51 -28.84
N ILE A 36 5.38 2.46 -28.06
CA ILE A 36 5.20 2.44 -26.60
C ILE A 36 6.14 3.44 -25.93
N GLU A 37 7.43 3.43 -26.26
CA GLU A 37 8.42 4.35 -25.68
C GLU A 37 8.11 5.82 -25.99
N SER A 38 7.53 6.08 -27.17
CA SER A 38 7.10 7.42 -27.57
C SER A 38 5.70 7.81 -27.07
N GLY A 39 5.01 6.93 -26.34
CA GLY A 39 3.65 7.18 -25.83
C GLY A 39 2.54 7.15 -26.89
N ARG A 40 2.86 6.79 -28.14
CA ARG A 40 1.89 6.70 -29.26
C ARG A 40 1.03 5.44 -29.23
N LEU A 41 1.47 4.41 -28.50
CA LEU A 41 0.71 3.17 -28.30
C LEU A 41 0.56 2.93 -26.80
N SER A 42 -0.69 2.72 -26.37
CA SER A 42 -1.00 2.28 -25.02
C SER A 42 -0.94 0.75 -24.96
N PRO A 43 0.05 0.14 -24.28
CA PRO A 43 0.18 -1.32 -24.21
C PRO A 43 -0.85 -1.93 -23.26
N SER A 44 -1.21 -3.20 -23.50
CA SER A 44 -2.00 -3.99 -22.56
C SER A 44 -1.18 -4.36 -21.32
N LEU A 45 -1.85 -4.77 -20.23
CA LEU A 45 -1.18 -5.29 -19.03
C LEU A 45 -0.30 -6.52 -19.35
N HIS A 46 -0.76 -7.38 -20.27
CA HIS A 46 0.01 -8.53 -20.73
C HIS A 46 1.30 -8.10 -21.45
N THR A 47 1.21 -7.12 -22.35
CA THR A 47 2.37 -6.52 -23.03
C THR A 47 3.35 -5.89 -22.03
N LEU A 48 2.84 -5.20 -21.01
CA LEU A 48 3.67 -4.64 -19.95
C LEU A 48 4.38 -5.71 -19.13
N GLY A 49 3.70 -6.82 -18.83
CA GLY A 49 4.33 -7.98 -18.17
C GLY A 49 5.49 -8.55 -18.98
N ARG A 50 5.33 -8.68 -20.30
CA ARG A 50 6.38 -9.14 -21.21
C ARG A 50 7.57 -8.18 -21.26
N ILE A 51 7.31 -6.88 -21.32
CA ILE A 51 8.36 -5.84 -21.28
C ILE A 51 9.10 -5.89 -19.95
N ALA A 52 8.38 -5.97 -18.82
CA ALA A 52 8.99 -6.06 -17.50
C ALA A 52 9.88 -7.31 -17.36
N ALA A 53 9.40 -8.47 -17.83
CA ALA A 53 10.17 -9.71 -17.86
C ALA A 53 11.42 -9.60 -18.75
N ALA A 54 11.29 -9.01 -19.95
CA ALA A 54 12.41 -8.79 -20.87
C ALA A 54 13.47 -7.82 -20.30
N LEU A 55 13.04 -6.87 -19.48
CA LEU A 55 13.90 -5.98 -18.71
C LEU A 55 14.38 -6.61 -17.38
N GLY A 56 13.90 -7.79 -16.99
CA GLY A 56 14.27 -8.41 -15.72
C GLY A 56 13.94 -7.57 -14.49
N VAL A 57 12.79 -6.87 -14.50
CA VAL A 57 12.30 -6.08 -13.36
C VAL A 57 10.87 -6.49 -12.97
N PRO A 58 10.48 -6.30 -11.69
CA PRO A 58 9.07 -6.35 -11.32
C PRO A 58 8.26 -5.33 -12.13
N ILE A 59 7.05 -5.68 -12.55
CA ILE A 59 6.18 -4.80 -13.35
C ILE A 59 5.90 -3.45 -12.67
N ALA A 60 5.85 -3.41 -11.33
CA ALA A 60 5.71 -2.18 -10.54
C ALA A 60 6.82 -1.15 -10.84
N THR A 61 8.03 -1.60 -11.18
CA THR A 61 9.18 -0.74 -11.50
C THR A 61 8.92 0.15 -12.72
N LEU A 62 8.03 -0.28 -13.63
CA LEU A 62 7.60 0.52 -14.78
C LEU A 62 6.80 1.77 -14.37
N PHE A 63 6.27 1.78 -13.14
CA PHE A 63 5.44 2.85 -12.58
C PHE A 63 6.13 3.61 -11.43
N ASP A 64 7.21 3.09 -10.87
CA ASP A 64 7.99 3.68 -9.77
C ASP A 64 8.80 4.95 -10.13
N GLY A 65 8.42 5.66 -11.19
CA GLY A 65 8.93 6.99 -11.53
C GLY A 65 8.36 8.08 -10.62
N GLN A 66 8.28 7.85 -9.32
CA GLN A 66 7.99 8.94 -8.38
C GLN A 66 9.18 9.89 -8.36
N PRO A 67 8.99 11.21 -8.55
CA PRO A 67 10.01 12.16 -8.17
C PRO A 67 10.25 11.97 -6.68
N ALA A 68 11.47 11.56 -6.31
CA ALA A 68 11.92 11.56 -4.94
C ALA A 68 11.68 12.97 -4.36
N GLY A 69 10.80 13.05 -3.35
CA GLY A 69 10.64 14.24 -2.54
C GLY A 69 9.80 15.35 -3.15
N ARG A 70 8.48 15.15 -3.29
CA ARG A 70 7.59 16.29 -3.05
C ARG A 70 7.57 16.54 -1.55
N ILE A 71 8.27 17.57 -1.09
CA ILE A 71 8.01 18.15 0.22
C ILE A 71 6.55 18.59 0.21
N HIS A 72 5.72 17.86 0.94
CA HIS A 72 4.33 18.22 1.09
C HIS A 72 4.17 19.03 2.36
N VAL A 73 3.85 20.31 2.18
CA VAL A 73 3.55 21.23 3.28
C VAL A 73 2.04 21.35 3.37
N SER A 74 1.43 20.71 4.37
CA SER A 74 0.02 20.92 4.72
C SER A 74 -0.06 21.93 5.86
N ARG A 75 -0.92 22.94 5.70
CA ARG A 75 -1.17 23.96 6.75
C ARG A 75 -2.25 23.44 7.70
N LYS A 76 -2.25 23.92 8.94
CA LYS A 76 -3.19 23.49 10.01
C LYS A 76 -4.67 23.51 9.62
N LYS A 77 -5.07 24.44 8.75
CA LYS A 77 -6.44 24.57 8.25
C LYS A 77 -6.83 23.51 7.20
N ASP A 78 -5.85 22.87 6.58
CA ASP A 78 -6.03 21.95 5.46
C ASP A 78 -5.90 20.49 5.90
N TYR A 79 -5.76 20.22 7.21
CA TYR A 79 -5.70 18.86 7.73
C TYR A 79 -7.06 18.18 7.59
N PRO A 80 -7.14 17.02 6.93
CA PRO A 80 -8.36 16.24 6.95
C PRO A 80 -8.63 15.83 8.40
N VAL A 81 -9.79 16.26 8.90
CA VAL A 81 -10.29 15.88 10.22
C VAL A 81 -11.09 14.59 10.03
N VAL A 82 -10.61 13.52 10.63
CA VAL A 82 -11.32 12.24 10.66
C VAL A 82 -11.97 12.10 12.03
N SER A 83 -13.27 11.87 12.04
CA SER A 83 -14.02 11.41 13.20
C SER A 83 -14.29 9.92 13.03
N PHE A 84 -13.95 9.13 14.05
CA PHE A 84 -14.32 7.72 14.08
C PHE A 84 -15.66 7.57 14.81
N ASP A 85 -16.62 6.92 14.17
CA ASP A 85 -17.95 6.69 14.72
C ASP A 85 -17.86 6.00 16.09
N GLY A 86 -18.61 6.53 17.05
CA GLY A 86 -18.67 6.01 18.43
C GLY A 86 -17.66 6.59 19.43
N THR A 87 -16.81 7.55 19.02
CA THR A 87 -15.90 8.28 19.92
C THR A 87 -16.07 9.79 19.78
N SER A 88 -15.99 10.55 20.89
CA SER A 88 -15.97 12.02 20.87
C SER A 88 -14.61 12.59 20.44
N GLU A 89 -13.76 11.77 19.82
CA GLU A 89 -12.37 12.09 19.53
C GLU A 89 -12.23 12.61 18.10
N ARG A 90 -11.63 13.80 17.95
CA ARG A 90 -11.27 14.34 16.64
C ARG A 90 -9.80 14.06 16.35
N TRP A 91 -9.53 13.52 15.17
CA TRP A 91 -8.19 13.23 14.70
C TRP A 91 -7.87 14.13 13.50
N SER A 92 -6.76 14.87 13.55
CA SER A 92 -6.25 15.64 12.42
C SER A 92 -4.99 14.97 11.87
N VAL A 93 -4.99 14.62 10.59
CA VAL A 93 -3.83 14.03 9.92
C VAL A 93 -2.90 15.15 9.46
N LEU A 94 -1.67 15.16 9.99
CA LEU A 94 -0.68 16.23 9.75
C LEU A 94 0.12 16.03 8.45
N GLY A 95 -0.37 15.21 7.53
CA GLY A 95 0.42 14.61 6.46
C GLY A 95 -0.19 14.70 5.06
N ALA A 96 0.69 14.40 4.10
CA ALA A 96 0.53 14.51 2.67
C ALA A 96 -0.34 13.43 2.05
N GLY A 97 -1.62 13.49 2.33
CA GLY A 97 -2.53 12.42 1.97
C GLY A 97 -2.56 11.34 3.03
N LEU A 98 -3.73 10.74 3.17
CA LEU A 98 -3.81 9.46 3.84
C LEU A 98 -2.99 8.47 2.99
N PHE A 99 -2.06 7.74 3.61
CA PHE A 99 -1.49 6.47 3.13
C PHE A 99 -0.15 6.44 2.37
N GLU A 100 0.47 7.53 1.92
CA GLU A 100 1.81 7.47 1.31
C GLU A 100 2.93 7.90 2.30
N GLY A 101 3.54 6.93 2.99
CA GLY A 101 4.74 7.16 3.81
C GLY A 101 4.94 6.19 4.98
N LYS A 102 6.20 6.00 5.40
CA LYS A 102 6.59 5.17 6.56
C LYS A 102 6.22 5.78 7.91
N ILE A 103 6.00 7.09 7.97
CA ILE A 103 5.71 7.84 9.21
C ILE A 103 4.30 8.42 9.13
N ARG A 104 3.51 8.20 10.18
CA ARG A 104 2.16 8.75 10.33
C ARG A 104 2.14 9.71 11.50
N ALA A 105 1.81 10.98 11.25
CA ALA A 105 1.65 12.00 12.28
C ALA A 105 0.18 12.41 12.39
N VAL A 106 -0.36 12.33 13.60
CA VAL A 106 -1.76 12.64 13.92
C VAL A 106 -1.84 13.50 15.17
N VAL A 107 -2.80 14.43 15.21
CA VAL A 107 -3.17 15.18 16.41
C VAL A 107 -4.55 14.71 16.85
N ALA A 108 -4.63 14.11 18.03
CA ALA A 108 -5.88 13.74 18.66
C ALA A 108 -6.28 14.80 19.69
N THR A 109 -7.51 15.30 19.61
CA THR A 109 -8.10 16.13 20.68
C THR A 109 -9.07 15.29 21.51
N LEU A 110 -8.74 15.09 22.78
CA LEU A 110 -9.55 14.35 23.75
C LEU A 110 -10.41 15.33 24.56
N ASP A 111 -11.75 15.26 24.44
CA ASP A 111 -12.69 15.96 25.34
C ASP A 111 -12.60 15.35 26.76
N ALA A 112 -12.66 16.21 27.79
CA ALA A 112 -12.74 15.83 29.19
C ALA A 112 -13.90 14.86 29.52
N ARG A 113 -14.98 14.85 28.73
CA ARG A 113 -16.07 13.85 28.87
C ARG A 113 -15.64 12.41 28.58
N SER A 114 -14.60 12.20 27.78
CA SER A 114 -14.06 10.85 27.49
C SER A 114 -13.34 10.23 28.70
N LYS A 115 -12.78 11.04 29.62
CA LYS A 115 -12.17 10.55 30.87
C LYS A 115 -13.21 9.99 31.85
N ALA A 116 -14.43 10.52 31.87
CA ALA A 116 -15.46 10.14 32.84
C ALA A 116 -15.98 8.70 32.62
N ARG A 117 -16.07 8.24 31.36
CA ARG A 117 -16.57 6.91 31.02
C ARG A 117 -15.56 5.79 31.35
N ARG A 118 -14.25 6.07 31.23
CA ARG A 118 -13.18 5.12 31.61
C ARG A 118 -13.11 4.87 33.12
N ARG A 119 -13.40 5.88 33.96
CA ARG A 119 -13.44 5.71 35.43
C ARG A 119 -14.60 4.84 35.91
N ARG A 120 -15.71 4.78 35.18
CA ARG A 120 -16.87 3.94 35.54
C ARG A 120 -16.65 2.47 35.18
N ALA A 121 -15.99 2.18 34.06
CA ALA A 121 -15.60 0.82 33.68
C ALA A 121 -14.54 0.22 34.61
N ALA A 122 -13.60 1.03 35.12
CA ALA A 122 -12.57 0.57 36.05
C ALA A 122 -13.07 0.24 37.48
N ARG A 123 -14.30 0.66 37.85
CA ARG A 123 -14.91 0.34 39.14
C ARG A 123 -15.73 -0.96 39.13
N LEU A 124 -15.96 -1.56 37.96
CA LEU A 124 -16.76 -2.77 37.80
C LEU A 124 -15.88 -3.93 37.29
N GLY A 125 -14.98 -4.41 38.15
CA GLY A 125 -14.30 -5.70 38.00
C GLY A 125 -14.18 -6.33 39.39
N LYS A 126 -14.51 -7.59 39.64
CA LYS A 126 -14.34 -8.81 38.84
C LYS A 126 -15.36 -9.88 39.29
N PRO A 127 -15.83 -10.82 38.45
CA PRO A 127 -16.20 -12.13 38.97
C PRO A 127 -14.92 -12.92 39.31
N ARG A 128 -14.96 -13.62 40.45
CA ARG A 128 -13.92 -14.52 40.95
C ARG A 128 -13.76 -15.71 40.01
N ASN A 129 -12.51 -16.09 39.73
CA ASN A 129 -12.18 -17.45 39.29
C ASN A 129 -12.05 -18.32 40.54
N GLU A 130 -12.67 -19.49 40.54
CA GLU A 130 -12.25 -20.65 41.34
C GLU A 130 -12.15 -21.87 40.41
N GLU A 131 -11.07 -22.63 40.58
CA GLU A 131 -10.49 -23.64 39.69
C GLU A 131 -11.08 -25.05 39.90
N GLY A 132 -11.32 -25.81 38.82
CA GLY A 132 -10.70 -27.13 38.53
C GLY A 132 -11.51 -28.36 39.01
N PRO A 133 -11.17 -29.63 38.67
CA PRO A 133 -10.22 -30.16 37.67
C PRO A 133 -10.75 -31.37 36.81
N GLY A 134 -9.95 -31.82 35.82
CA GLY A 134 -10.05 -33.15 35.16
C GLY A 134 -10.96 -33.22 33.92
N SER A 135 -10.71 -33.96 32.84
CA SER A 135 -9.76 -35.04 32.54
C SER A 135 -9.75 -35.29 31.03
N LEU A 136 -8.60 -35.74 30.50
CA LEU A 136 -8.43 -36.23 29.13
C LEU A 136 -9.32 -37.46 28.83
N GLY A 137 -9.84 -37.55 27.61
CA GLY A 137 -10.47 -38.76 27.06
C GLY A 137 -10.45 -38.75 25.53
N HIS A 138 -9.65 -39.64 24.94
CA HIS A 138 -9.50 -39.88 23.50
C HIS A 138 -10.70 -40.65 22.90
N PRO A 139 -10.91 -40.58 21.57
CA PRO A 139 -12.08 -41.17 20.90
C PRO A 139 -11.97 -42.69 20.74
N GLY A 140 -13.04 -43.39 21.09
CA GLY A 140 -13.20 -44.83 20.88
C GLY A 140 -13.50 -45.17 19.43
N ILE A 141 -12.73 -46.11 18.91
CA ILE A 141 -12.89 -46.79 17.62
C ILE A 141 -14.03 -47.80 17.77
N GLY A 142 -15.06 -47.69 16.93
CA GLY A 142 -16.15 -48.66 16.85
C GLY A 142 -16.09 -49.45 15.55
N HIS A 143 -15.76 -50.74 15.65
CA HIS A 143 -16.04 -51.74 14.63
C HIS A 143 -17.51 -52.19 14.74
N GLY A 144 -18.16 -52.39 13.59
CA GLY A 144 -19.49 -52.98 13.43
C GLY A 144 -19.90 -52.98 11.98
#